data_AF-A0A1V5TW95-F1
#
_entry.id   AF-A0A1V5TW95-F1
#
_cell.length_a   1.000
_cell.length_b   1.000
_cell.length_c   1.000
_cell.angle_alpha   90.00
_cell.angle_beta   90.00
_cell.angle_gamma   90.00
#
_symmetry.space_group_name_H-M   'P 1'
#
loop_
_entity.id
_entity.type
_entity.pdbx_description
1 polymer ?
#
loop_
_entity_poly.entity_id
_entity_poly.type
_entity_poly.pdbx_seq_one_letter_code
_entity_poly.pdbx_strand_id
1 'polypeptide(L)'
;MNKNKGSVLYFSVMILTIILSIVLGMSAMLITQIKMIRGTEFSVMAFYLADSGIEEALYCLYKGGCSSDEGDIIPNNRLTSILNYGEYRYELVSGEFCRPIRNFYCIISTGIFQGTRRSIEVGN
;
A
#
# COMPACT_ATOMS: atom_id res chain seq x y z
N MET A 1 -70.07 3.04 -11.64
CA MET A 1 -69.14 3.95 -10.92
C MET A 1 -67.80 3.24 -10.72
N ASN A 2 -66.78 3.68 -11.44
CA ASN A 2 -65.51 2.95 -11.61
C ASN A 2 -64.60 3.11 -10.38
N LYS A 3 -64.56 2.07 -9.52
CA LYS A 3 -63.73 1.98 -8.30
C LYS A 3 -62.25 1.61 -8.54
N ASN A 4 -61.77 1.63 -9.78
CA ASN A 4 -60.44 1.08 -10.14
C ASN A 4 -59.31 2.13 -10.20
N LYS A 5 -59.57 3.40 -9.86
CA LYS A 5 -58.58 4.48 -10.04
C LYS A 5 -57.53 4.58 -8.92
N GLY A 6 -57.75 3.94 -7.76
CA GLY A 6 -56.80 3.96 -6.64
C GLY A 6 -55.73 2.87 -6.67
N SER A 7 -55.99 1.74 -7.34
CA SER A 7 -55.06 0.60 -7.34
C SER A 7 -53.78 0.86 -8.13
N VAL A 8 -53.86 1.64 -9.22
CA VAL A 8 -52.71 2.00 -10.06
C VAL A 8 -51.67 2.83 -9.27
N LEU A 9 -52.12 3.71 -8.38
CA LEU A 9 -51.23 4.50 -7.52
C LEU A 9 -50.45 3.59 -6.57
N TYR A 10 -51.11 2.59 -5.99
CA TYR A 10 -50.49 1.65 -5.06
C TYR A 10 -49.37 0.85 -5.74
N PHE A 11 -49.62 0.30 -6.93
CA PHE A 11 -48.60 -0.41 -7.70
C PHE A 11 -47.44 0.50 -8.10
N SER A 12 -47.72 1.74 -8.49
CA SER A 12 -46.69 2.71 -8.86
C SER A 12 -45.76 3.02 -7.69
N VAL A 13 -46.32 3.28 -6.50
CA VAL A 13 -45.54 3.52 -5.28
C VAL A 13 -44.73 2.29 -4.90
N MET A 14 -45.30 1.09 -5.02
CA MET A 14 -44.60 -0.15 -4.68
C MET A 14 -43.40 -0.40 -5.61
N ILE A 15 -43.56 -0.17 -6.91
CA ILE A 15 -42.47 -0.31 -7.88
C ILE A 15 -41.38 0.76 -7.61
N LEU A 16 -41.79 1.99 -7.29
CA LEU A 16 -40.86 3.08 -7.00
C LEU A 16 -40.02 2.81 -5.75
N THR A 17 -40.61 2.25 -4.69
CA THR A 17 -39.85 1.87 -3.48
C THR A 17 -38.88 0.72 -3.73
N ILE A 18 -39.24 -0.25 -4.59
CA ILE A 18 -38.33 -1.33 -5.01
C ILE A 18 -37.15 -0.76 -5.80
N ILE A 19 -37.40 0.14 -6.77
CA ILE A 19 -36.33 0.77 -7.55
C ILE A 19 -35.43 1.62 -6.63
N LEU A 20 -36.03 2.38 -5.71
CA LEU A 20 -35.28 3.23 -4.79
C LEU A 20 -34.36 2.41 -3.87
N SER A 21 -34.82 1.26 -3.37
CA SER A 21 -34.00 0.40 -2.52
C SER A 21 -32.80 -0.19 -3.28
N ILE A 22 -32.98 -0.57 -4.54
CA ILE A 22 -31.90 -1.05 -5.41
C ILE A 22 -30.86 0.05 -5.62
N VAL A 23 -31.29 1.27 -5.96
CA VAL A 23 -30.38 2.40 -6.22
C VAL A 23 -29.59 2.78 -4.97
N LEU A 24 -30.24 2.83 -3.81
CA LEU A 24 -29.57 3.09 -2.54
C LEU A 24 -28.58 1.98 -2.16
N GLY A 25 -28.96 0.72 -2.37
CA GLY A 25 -28.08 -0.43 -2.14
C GLY A 25 -26.82 -0.36 -3.03
N MET A 26 -26.99 -0.08 -4.33
CA MET A 26 -25.88 0.09 -5.25
C MET A 26 -24.98 1.28 -4.88
N SER A 27 -25.58 2.41 -4.49
CA SER A 27 -24.82 3.61 -4.10
C SER A 27 -23.92 3.34 -2.89
N ALA A 28 -24.44 2.62 -1.88
CA ALA A 28 -23.65 2.21 -0.73
C ALA A 28 -22.49 1.29 -1.12
N MET A 29 -22.73 0.35 -2.04
CA MET A 29 -21.69 -0.57 -2.55
C MET A 29 -20.61 0.17 -3.35
N LEU A 30 -20.96 1.19 -4.13
CA LEU A 30 -19.97 1.97 -4.88
C LEU A 30 -19.05 2.76 -3.93
N ILE A 31 -19.59 3.34 -2.86
CA ILE A 31 -18.79 4.07 -1.87
C ILE A 31 -17.76 3.16 -1.19
N THR A 32 -18.12 1.91 -0.89
CA THR A 32 -17.17 0.96 -0.28
C THR A 32 -16.08 0.54 -1.28
N GLN A 33 -16.44 0.32 -2.54
CA GLN A 33 -15.47 0.00 -3.60
C GLN A 33 -14.46 1.14 -3.82
N ILE A 34 -14.90 2.40 -3.86
CA ILE A 34 -14.01 3.56 -4.02
C ILE A 34 -12.98 3.63 -2.88
N LYS A 35 -13.40 3.36 -1.64
CA LYS A 35 -12.48 3.32 -0.49
C LYS A 35 -11.45 2.20 -0.64
N MET A 36 -11.86 1.05 -1.15
CA MET A 36 -10.96 -0.08 -1.39
C MET A 36 -9.91 0.25 -2.46
N ILE A 37 -10.31 0.89 -3.57
CA ILE A 37 -9.40 1.33 -4.63
C ILE A 37 -8.36 2.31 -4.10
N ARG A 38 -8.75 3.29 -3.29
CA ARG A 38 -7.78 4.21 -2.66
C ARG A 38 -6.77 3.48 -1.77
N GLY A 39 -7.20 2.46 -1.04
CA GLY A 39 -6.31 1.60 -0.27
C GLY A 39 -5.28 0.87 -1.16
N THR A 40 -5.70 0.44 -2.35
CA THR A 40 -4.78 -0.18 -3.32
C THR A 40 -3.78 0.82 -3.91
N GLU A 41 -4.19 2.06 -4.20
CA GLU A 41 -3.29 3.11 -4.68
C GLU A 41 -2.20 3.42 -3.64
N PHE A 42 -2.58 3.57 -2.37
CA PHE A 42 -1.62 3.79 -1.29
C PHE A 42 -0.66 2.61 -1.09
N SER A 43 -1.16 1.39 -1.30
CA SER A 43 -0.35 0.18 -1.29
C SER A 43 0.68 0.17 -2.41
N VAL A 44 0.31 0.60 -3.62
CA VAL A 44 1.24 0.68 -4.75
C VAL A 44 2.32 1.72 -4.49
N MET A 45 1.95 2.90 -3.97
CA MET A 45 2.95 3.93 -3.60
C MET A 45 3.88 3.47 -2.48
N ALA A 46 3.35 2.81 -1.44
CA ALA A 46 4.18 2.22 -0.39
C ALA A 46 5.14 1.15 -0.94
N PHE A 47 4.74 0.41 -1.98
CA PHE A 47 5.61 -0.56 -2.64
C PHE A 47 6.73 0.13 -3.44
N TYR A 48 6.43 1.18 -4.21
CA TYR A 48 7.45 1.97 -4.91
C TYR A 48 8.47 2.60 -3.97
N LEU A 49 8.04 3.08 -2.80
CA LEU A 49 8.94 3.58 -1.76
C LEU A 49 9.84 2.47 -1.21
N ALA A 50 9.29 1.27 -0.99
CA ALA A 50 10.09 0.12 -0.57
C ALA A 50 11.14 -0.26 -1.63
N ASP A 51 10.77 -0.24 -2.92
CA ASP A 51 11.67 -0.56 -4.03
C ASP A 51 12.82 0.46 -4.12
N SER A 52 12.51 1.75 -3.97
CA SER A 52 13.52 2.81 -3.91
C SER A 52 14.55 2.59 -2.78
N GLY A 53 14.09 2.12 -1.62
CA GLY A 53 14.99 1.77 -0.51
C GLY A 53 15.88 0.55 -0.81
N ILE A 54 15.44 -0.39 -1.64
CA ILE A 54 16.29 -1.49 -2.11
C ILE A 54 17.35 -0.97 -3.07
N GLU A 55 16.97 -0.12 -4.03
CA GLU A 55 17.91 0.47 -4.98
C GLU A 55 19.01 1.26 -4.25
N GLU A 56 18.65 2.05 -3.23
CA GLU A 56 19.63 2.78 -2.43
C GLU A 56 20.55 1.84 -1.65
N ALA A 57 20.00 0.81 -1.01
CA ALA A 57 20.80 -0.20 -0.30
C ALA A 57 21.78 -0.93 -1.23
N LEU A 58 21.33 -1.35 -2.42
CA LEU A 58 22.16 -2.00 -3.43
C LEU A 58 23.24 -1.04 -3.96
N TYR A 59 22.89 0.23 -4.18
CA TYR A 59 23.83 1.24 -4.62
C TYR A 59 24.94 1.48 -3.59
N CYS A 60 24.58 1.54 -2.31
CA CYS A 60 25.55 1.60 -1.23
C CYS A 60 26.47 0.38 -1.20
N LEU A 61 25.92 -0.83 -1.32
CA LEU A 61 26.71 -2.06 -1.35
C LEU A 61 27.67 -2.08 -2.54
N TYR A 62 27.20 -1.65 -3.71
CA TYR A 62 28.02 -1.53 -4.91
C TYR A 62 29.19 -0.54 -4.72
N LYS A 63 28.95 0.58 -4.01
CA LYS A 63 29.98 1.58 -3.71
C LYS A 63 30.89 1.24 -2.53
N GLY A 64 30.62 0.15 -1.80
CA GLY A 64 31.41 -0.25 -0.63
C GLY A 64 31.00 0.44 0.68
N GLY A 65 29.81 1.05 0.74
CA GLY A 65 29.24 1.65 1.95
C GLY A 65 28.20 2.75 1.66
N CYS A 66 27.26 2.96 2.58
CA CYS A 66 26.42 4.17 2.61
C CYS A 66 27.13 5.24 3.44
N SER A 67 27.31 6.45 2.90
CA SER A 67 27.82 7.61 3.65
C SER A 67 26.66 8.54 3.96
N SER A 68 26.33 8.72 5.23
CA SER A 68 25.46 9.81 5.69
C SER A 68 26.36 10.98 6.13
N ASP A 69 26.75 11.86 5.20
CA ASP A 69 27.42 13.17 5.34
C ASP A 69 28.55 13.40 6.37
N GLU A 70 28.96 12.42 7.16
CA GLU A 70 30.08 12.48 8.08
C GLU A 70 30.84 11.16 7.98
N GLY A 71 31.76 11.08 7.01
CA GLY A 71 33.06 10.38 7.07
C GLY A 71 33.21 8.93 7.56
N ASP A 72 32.19 8.30 8.11
CA ASP A 72 32.21 6.95 8.64
C ASP A 72 31.52 6.01 7.64
N ILE A 73 32.22 4.93 7.30
CA ILE A 73 31.61 3.74 6.71
C ILE A 73 30.81 3.11 7.85
N ILE A 74 29.60 3.62 8.10
CA ILE A 74 28.86 3.13 9.26
C ILE A 74 28.34 1.72 8.94
N PRO A 75 28.54 0.72 9.83
CA PRO A 75 27.79 -0.54 9.82
C PRO A 75 26.34 -0.29 10.28
N ASN A 76 25.71 0.78 9.79
CA ASN A 76 24.32 1.07 10.03
C ASN A 76 23.51 0.13 9.16
N ASN A 77 23.19 -1.01 9.76
CA ASN A 77 22.31 -1.97 9.15
C ASN A 77 20.94 -1.36 8.84
N ARG A 78 20.55 -0.17 9.33
CA ARG A 78 19.27 0.48 8.98
C ARG A 78 19.46 1.92 8.53
N LEU A 79 18.74 2.30 7.48
CA LEU A 79 18.59 3.68 7.05
C LEU A 79 17.12 3.99 6.81
N THR A 80 16.73 5.20 7.19
CA THR A 80 15.38 5.74 6.99
C THR A 80 15.50 7.04 6.21
N SER A 81 14.74 7.13 5.12
CA SER A 81 14.64 8.33 4.30
C SER A 81 13.21 8.85 4.33
N ILE A 82 13.07 10.11 4.71
CA ILE A 82 11.78 10.81 4.79
C ILE A 82 11.68 11.75 3.59
N LEU A 83 10.75 11.45 2.69
CA LEU A 83 10.43 12.24 1.52
C LEU A 83 9.18 13.09 1.78
N ASN A 84 9.00 14.16 1.00
CA ASN A 84 7.82 15.03 1.10
C ASN A 84 6.48 14.29 0.94
N TYR A 85 6.49 13.11 0.34
CA TYR A 85 5.29 12.32 0.03
C TYR A 85 5.24 10.96 0.74
N GLY A 86 6.26 10.56 1.50
CA GLY A 86 6.29 9.25 2.14
C GLY A 86 7.64 8.94 2.79
N GLU A 87 7.77 7.76 3.36
CA GLU A 87 9.00 7.31 4.00
C GLU A 87 9.35 5.92 3.50
N TYR A 88 10.63 5.63 3.35
CA TYR A 88 11.10 4.25 3.30
C TYR A 88 12.20 4.03 4.31
N ARG A 89 12.30 2.78 4.75
CA ARG A 89 13.33 2.31 5.67
C ARG A 89 13.85 0.99 5.18
N TYR A 90 15.16 0.89 4.98
CA TYR A 90 15.78 -0.38 4.64
C TYR A 90 16.71 -0.87 5.73
N GLU A 91 16.85 -2.19 5.80
CA GLU A 91 17.70 -2.89 6.72
C GLU A 91 18.57 -3.93 6.01
N LEU A 92 19.89 -3.88 6.24
CA LEU A 92 20.88 -4.86 5.86
C LEU A 92 21.01 -5.90 6.98
N VAL A 93 20.44 -7.08 6.81
CA VAL A 93 20.59 -8.18 7.77
C VAL A 93 21.69 -9.12 7.31
N SER A 94 22.72 -9.29 8.13
CA SER A 94 23.76 -10.31 7.96
C SER A 94 23.66 -11.34 9.09
N GLY A 95 23.27 -12.58 8.78
CA GLY A 95 23.14 -13.64 9.79
C GLY A 95 22.37 -14.87 9.29
N GLU A 96 22.31 -15.92 10.13
CA GLU A 96 21.68 -17.23 9.85
C GLU A 96 20.25 -17.19 9.28
N PHE A 97 19.54 -16.07 9.45
CA PHE A 97 18.17 -15.88 9.00
C PHE A 97 18.03 -15.73 7.47
N CYS A 98 19.09 -15.32 6.79
CA CYS A 98 19.20 -15.38 5.33
C CYS A 98 20.20 -16.50 5.04
N ARG A 99 19.69 -17.62 4.47
CA ARG A 99 20.32 -18.95 4.29
C ARG A 99 21.86 -19.04 4.50
N PRO A 100 22.38 -20.09 5.17
CA PRO A 100 23.71 -20.14 5.79
C PRO A 100 24.85 -20.38 4.80
N ILE A 101 24.94 -19.60 3.73
CA ILE A 101 26.00 -19.67 2.73
C ILE A 101 26.79 -18.36 2.81
N ARG A 102 28.11 -18.48 2.88
CA ARG A 102 29.02 -17.37 3.21
C ARG A 102 28.87 -16.23 2.18
N ASN A 103 28.84 -14.99 2.69
CA ASN A 103 28.86 -13.70 1.95
C ASN A 103 27.55 -13.21 1.32
N PHE A 104 26.40 -13.79 1.68
CA PHE A 104 25.11 -13.26 1.25
C PHE A 104 24.59 -12.18 2.21
N TYR A 105 24.15 -11.05 1.64
CA TYR A 105 23.49 -9.97 2.35
C TYR A 105 21.99 -10.01 2.05
N CYS A 106 21.21 -9.59 3.03
CA CYS A 106 19.76 -9.57 2.97
C CYS A 106 19.28 -8.13 3.15
N ILE A 107 18.53 -7.62 2.19
CA ILE A 107 18.00 -6.26 2.23
C ILE A 107 16.51 -6.34 2.49
N ILE A 108 16.07 -5.81 3.61
CA ILE A 108 14.65 -5.68 3.96
C ILE A 108 14.29 -4.21 3.83
N SER A 109 13.53 -3.82 2.81
CA SER A 109 13.05 -2.44 2.66
C SER A 109 11.56 -2.34 2.92
N THR A 110 11.17 -1.38 3.75
CA THR A 110 9.78 -1.07 4.10
C THR A 110 9.43 0.34 3.64
N GLY A 111 8.47 0.47 2.74
CA GLY A 111 7.88 1.75 2.35
C GLY A 111 6.58 2.04 3.09
N ILE A 112 6.38 3.30 3.44
CA ILE A 112 5.27 3.82 4.23
C ILE A 112 4.65 5.01 3.49
N PHE A 113 3.39 4.87 3.08
CA PHE A 113 2.63 5.92 2.42
C PHE A 113 1.22 6.03 3.01
N GLN A 114 0.86 7.21 3.53
CA GLN A 114 -0.44 7.49 4.17
C GLN A 114 -0.95 6.37 5.11
N GLY A 115 -0.06 5.85 5.98
CA GLY A 115 -0.37 4.79 6.94
C GLY A 115 -0.38 3.37 6.38
N THR A 116 -0.29 3.20 5.05
CA THR A 116 -0.10 1.90 4.40
C THR A 116 1.37 1.52 4.39
N ARG A 117 1.70 0.28 4.77
CA ARG A 117 3.06 -0.24 4.81
C ARG A 117 3.22 -1.43 3.88
N ARG A 118 4.28 -1.44 3.07
CA ARG A 118 4.70 -2.58 2.26
C ARG A 118 6.18 -2.84 2.48
N SER A 119 6.56 -4.11 2.55
CA SER A 119 7.95 -4.52 2.73
C SER A 119 8.34 -5.45 1.59
N ILE A 120 9.58 -5.30 1.13
CA ILE A 120 10.21 -6.13 0.11
C ILE A 120 11.52 -6.65 0.72
N GLU A 121 11.77 -7.94 0.54
CA GLU A 121 12.99 -8.60 0.97
C GLU A 121 13.73 -9.10 -0.27
N VAL A 122 15.00 -8.74 -0.38
CA VAL A 122 15.89 -9.20 -1.45
C VAL A 122 17.13 -9.79 -0.79
N GLY A 123 17.28 -11.10 -0.92
CA GLY A 123 18.50 -11.82 -0.61
C GLY A 123 19.17 -12.27 -1.90
N ASN A 124 20.50 -12.23 -1.91
CA ASN A 124 21.31 -13.00 -2.85
C ASN A 124 21.64 -14.34 -2.20
#